data_AF-A0A7X4IYG6-F1
#
_entry.id   AF-A0A7X4IYG6-F1
#
_cell.length_a   1.000
_cell.length_b   1.000
_cell.length_c   1.000
_cell.angle_alpha   90.00
_cell.angle_beta   90.00
_cell.angle_gamma   90.00
#
_symmetry.space_group_name_H-M   'P 1'
#
loop_
_entity.id
_entity.type
_entity.pdbx_description
1 polymer ?
#
loop_
_entity_poly.entity_id
_entity_poly.type
_entity_poly.pdbx_seq_one_letter_code
_entity_poly.pdbx_strand_id
1 'polypeptide(L)'
;MVLDTRRITLLPAAGLLVAAGCGDTPSVGQADEDAVAPVAAPVSSSAQGIIDLPGEDRALEVHAEQLFVGHVNPEGWRVLGPANRWLRSWRVNFRPGQTRTSSDVRLGFDAEGRLHVLDPGTWRVYVVDPEGTLLREFGVAAREARRDRRSSAPARLGVGPDGSVLVCEYAAEECRVYSTEGELERAVGSGYHAGPAGITDHFRSARSSTAFFTLLDPGGAWVIERTVLADAGAETTGLANVWSPPERPRGAGGSEGSTMSIVTRPDSPDSVTVTVSPGHPFLPMLHYDALPGGGFAFVDSTTYVVKLASPDGRVHRTIRRPLVPQPISEEMRAAERRQLYEGAESVANNFPEGNREVVGHALRDAVAEAYFHDEMAVVRNLLSTWEGGLWVQRSGEDPDGDGGPIDVLAPDGNYVGTIDPKDGGRLLSTLRHGRVAFGPDGLVAFVEDAPHEGTFVVLKRLPPEVR
;
A
#
# COMPACT_ATOMS: atom_id res chain seq x y z
N MET A 1 -22.62 -31.71 -12.11
CA MET A 1 -22.02 -33.06 -12.02
C MET A 1 -20.91 -32.97 -10.96
N VAL A 2 -21.14 -33.66 -9.84
CA VAL A 2 -20.25 -34.05 -8.72
C VAL A 2 -18.96 -33.26 -8.44
N LEU A 3 -18.86 -32.76 -7.21
CA LEU A 3 -17.71 -32.21 -6.49
C LEU A 3 -16.44 -33.09 -6.59
N ASP A 4 -15.25 -32.48 -6.79
CA ASP A 4 -13.97 -33.08 -6.39
C ASP A 4 -13.18 -32.08 -5.50
N THR A 5 -13.31 -32.27 -4.19
CA THR A 5 -12.47 -31.70 -3.14
C THR A 5 -11.15 -32.45 -3.08
N ARG A 6 -10.05 -31.85 -3.56
CA ARG A 6 -8.70 -32.35 -3.28
C ARG A 6 -8.02 -31.57 -2.17
N ARG A 7 -7.86 -32.28 -1.06
CA ARG A 7 -7.06 -31.99 0.13
C ARG A 7 -5.61 -31.66 -0.24
N ILE A 8 -5.07 -30.60 0.35
CA ILE A 8 -3.63 -30.35 0.42
C ILE A 8 -3.07 -31.22 1.55
N THR A 9 -2.15 -32.11 1.21
CA THR A 9 -1.43 -32.98 2.15
C THR A 9 -0.16 -32.25 2.62
N LEU A 10 -0.03 -32.06 3.93
CA LEU A 10 1.22 -31.65 4.58
C LEU A 10 2.19 -32.84 4.60
N LEU A 11 3.40 -32.68 4.09
CA LEU A 11 4.51 -33.63 4.26
C LEU A 11 5.36 -33.21 5.47
N PRO A 12 5.66 -34.11 6.43
CA PRO A 12 6.63 -33.84 7.47
C PRO A 12 8.05 -34.08 6.94
N ALA A 13 8.98 -33.19 7.31
CA ALA A 13 10.41 -33.36 7.07
C ALA A 13 10.96 -34.50 7.94
N ALA A 14 11.46 -35.56 7.30
CA ALA A 14 12.29 -36.57 7.94
C ALA A 14 13.75 -36.37 7.46
N GLY A 15 14.63 -36.11 8.42
CA GLY A 15 16.07 -35.99 8.19
C GLY A 15 16.70 -37.31 7.77
N LEU A 16 17.71 -37.22 6.90
CA LEU A 16 18.61 -38.33 6.60
C LEU A 16 19.98 -38.02 7.18
N LEU A 17 20.35 -38.85 8.16
CA LEU A 17 21.67 -38.98 8.76
C LEU A 17 22.63 -39.61 7.74
N VAL A 18 23.85 -39.08 7.62
CA VAL A 18 25.01 -39.83 7.11
C VAL A 18 26.10 -39.73 8.17
N ALA A 19 26.54 -40.88 8.68
CA ALA A 19 27.62 -41.01 9.65
C ALA A 19 28.72 -41.94 9.08
N ALA A 20 29.98 -41.51 9.20
CA ALA A 20 31.22 -42.29 9.37
C ALA A 20 32.41 -41.29 9.26
N GLY A 21 33.43 -41.23 10.12
CA GLY A 21 33.78 -41.96 11.34
C GLY A 21 35.15 -41.50 11.89
N CYS A 22 35.46 -42.00 13.10
CA CYS A 22 36.77 -42.24 13.75
C CYS A 22 37.62 -41.13 14.43
N GLY A 23 37.80 -41.35 15.76
CA GLY A 23 39.01 -41.10 16.59
C GLY A 23 39.17 -39.68 17.12
N ASP A 24 39.55 -39.37 18.37
CA ASP A 24 39.95 -40.11 19.58
C ASP A 24 39.76 -39.14 20.77
N THR A 25 39.48 -39.66 21.97
CA THR A 25 39.51 -38.89 23.25
C THR A 25 40.87 -39.04 23.94
N PRO A 26 41.30 -38.13 24.84
CA PRO A 26 40.94 -38.29 26.26
C PRO A 26 40.65 -37.01 27.07
N SER A 27 39.77 -37.22 28.05
CA SER A 27 39.46 -36.53 29.34
C SER A 27 40.29 -35.34 29.85
N VAL A 28 39.60 -34.39 30.52
CA VAL A 28 39.72 -34.06 31.97
C VAL A 28 38.68 -32.97 32.37
N GLY A 29 38.05 -33.12 33.55
CA GLY A 29 37.61 -31.98 34.36
C GLY A 29 36.12 -31.90 34.71
N GLN A 30 35.71 -32.54 35.80
CA GLN A 30 34.44 -32.29 36.50
C GLN A 30 34.41 -30.88 37.10
N ALA A 31 33.28 -30.17 36.92
CA ALA A 31 32.80 -29.17 37.85
C ALA A 31 31.25 -29.22 37.84
N ASP A 32 30.68 -29.54 39.00
CA ASP A 32 29.26 -29.39 39.32
C ASP A 32 28.90 -27.90 39.35
N GLU A 33 27.93 -27.47 38.53
CA GLU A 33 27.11 -26.29 38.79
C GLU A 33 25.67 -26.54 38.30
N ASP A 34 24.77 -26.65 39.28
CA ASP A 34 23.31 -26.48 39.28
C ASP A 34 22.58 -26.39 37.92
N ALA A 35 22.03 -27.54 37.48
CA ALA A 35 21.03 -27.59 36.43
C ALA A 35 19.64 -27.17 36.98
N VAL A 36 19.30 -25.90 36.82
CA VAL A 36 17.91 -25.44 36.85
C VAL A 36 17.18 -26.08 35.66
N ALA A 37 16.25 -26.98 35.93
CA ALA A 37 15.40 -27.57 34.91
C ALA A 37 14.67 -26.46 34.13
N PRO A 38 14.66 -26.47 32.79
CA PRO A 38 13.81 -25.55 32.05
C PRO A 38 12.36 -25.96 32.33
N VAL A 39 11.67 -25.11 33.10
CA VAL A 39 10.21 -25.12 33.13
C VAL A 39 9.78 -24.80 31.70
N ALA A 40 9.39 -25.83 30.96
CA ALA A 40 8.72 -25.68 29.69
C ALA A 40 7.42 -24.91 29.97
N ALA A 41 7.47 -23.59 29.80
CA ALA A 41 6.28 -22.79 29.66
C ALA A 41 5.46 -23.43 28.52
N PRO A 42 4.14 -23.66 28.70
CA PRO A 42 3.34 -24.17 27.61
C PRO A 42 3.47 -23.20 26.46
N VAL A 43 4.07 -23.66 25.36
CA VAL A 43 4.00 -22.97 24.08
C VAL A 43 2.52 -23.01 23.73
N SER A 44 1.80 -21.94 24.08
CA SER A 44 0.43 -21.73 23.68
C SER A 44 0.42 -21.80 22.16
N SER A 45 -0.04 -22.92 21.61
CA SER A 45 -0.48 -22.99 20.24
C SER A 45 -1.62 -21.98 20.12
N SER A 46 -1.33 -20.76 19.69
CA SER A 46 -2.38 -19.80 19.37
C SER A 46 -3.16 -20.41 18.22
N ALA A 47 -4.30 -21.01 18.52
CA ALA A 47 -5.22 -21.51 17.52
C ALA A 47 -5.52 -20.36 16.56
N GLN A 48 -5.43 -20.61 15.25
CA GLN A 48 -5.91 -19.69 14.24
C GLN A 48 -7.38 -19.40 14.53
N GLY A 49 -7.68 -18.19 14.99
CA GLY A 49 -9.05 -17.76 15.26
C GLY A 49 -9.74 -17.41 13.96
N ILE A 50 -10.90 -18.01 13.69
CA ILE A 50 -11.77 -17.61 12.59
C ILE A 50 -12.90 -16.76 13.16
N ILE A 51 -13.11 -15.57 12.59
CA ILE A 51 -14.24 -14.69 12.90
C ILE A 51 -15.12 -14.62 11.66
N ASP A 52 -16.34 -15.15 11.77
CA ASP A 52 -17.36 -15.03 10.73
C ASP A 52 -18.27 -13.83 11.04
N LEU A 53 -18.23 -12.83 10.17
CA LEU A 53 -19.02 -11.62 10.26
C LEU A 53 -20.41 -11.81 9.62
N PRO A 54 -21.43 -11.05 10.07
CA PRO A 54 -22.74 -11.09 9.44
C PRO A 54 -22.66 -10.63 7.96
N GLY A 55 -23.49 -11.23 7.10
CA GLY A 55 -23.59 -10.84 5.70
C GLY A 55 -24.32 -9.51 5.46
N GLU A 56 -25.23 -9.15 6.35
CA GLU A 56 -26.00 -7.89 6.27
C GLU A 56 -25.17 -6.71 6.78
N ASP A 57 -25.35 -5.55 6.15
CA ASP A 57 -24.71 -4.31 6.57
C ASP A 57 -25.41 -3.74 7.82
N ARG A 58 -24.62 -3.41 8.84
CA ARG A 58 -25.06 -2.56 9.95
C ARG A 58 -24.67 -1.12 9.62
N ALA A 59 -25.63 -0.31 9.19
CA ALA A 59 -25.37 1.10 8.88
C ALA A 59 -24.67 1.81 10.04
N LEU A 60 -23.60 2.54 9.71
CA LEU A 60 -22.76 3.26 10.65
C LEU A 60 -22.60 4.71 10.17
N GLU A 61 -23.23 5.63 10.88
CA GLU A 61 -23.03 7.06 10.67
C GLU A 61 -21.80 7.53 11.48
N VAL A 62 -20.84 8.17 10.81
CA VAL A 62 -19.62 8.67 11.45
C VAL A 62 -19.63 10.19 11.46
N HIS A 63 -19.80 10.75 12.66
CA HIS A 63 -19.69 12.19 12.89
C HIS A 63 -18.27 12.55 13.31
N ALA A 64 -17.39 12.78 12.33
CA ALA A 64 -16.03 13.22 12.57
C ALA A 64 -15.96 14.75 12.77
N GLU A 65 -15.32 15.19 13.86
CA GLU A 65 -15.04 16.60 14.11
C GLU A 65 -13.93 17.08 13.18
N GLN A 66 -14.16 18.14 12.41
CA GLN A 66 -13.11 18.69 11.56
C GLN A 66 -12.24 19.68 12.34
N LEU A 67 -10.95 19.39 12.43
CA LEU A 67 -9.99 20.19 13.18
C LEU A 67 -9.45 21.35 12.34
N PHE A 68 -8.88 21.04 11.16
CA PHE A 68 -8.39 22.07 10.24
C PHE A 68 -8.40 21.62 8.77
N VAL A 69 -8.24 22.59 7.87
CA VAL A 69 -7.85 22.36 6.47
C VAL A 69 -6.50 23.02 6.20
N GLY A 70 -5.53 22.23 5.79
CA GLY A 70 -4.24 22.66 5.29
C GLY A 70 -4.26 22.74 3.77
N HIS A 71 -3.48 23.65 3.21
CA HIS A 71 -3.27 23.81 1.79
C HIS A 71 -1.78 23.64 1.49
N VAL A 72 -1.47 22.65 0.65
CA VAL A 72 -0.14 22.43 0.09
C VAL A 72 -0.11 23.12 -1.27
N ASN A 73 0.75 24.13 -1.39
CA ASN A 73 0.95 24.85 -2.64
C ASN A 73 2.44 25.13 -2.89
N PRO A 74 2.83 25.64 -4.07
CA PRO A 74 4.23 25.87 -4.40
C PRO A 74 4.98 26.83 -3.47
N GLU A 75 4.27 27.70 -2.75
CA GLU A 75 4.84 28.63 -1.77
C GLU A 75 5.03 28.00 -0.38
N GLY A 76 4.32 26.89 -0.10
CA GLY A 76 4.49 26.04 1.07
C GLY A 76 3.19 25.62 1.73
N TRP A 77 3.27 25.31 3.04
CA TRP A 77 2.12 24.92 3.85
C TRP A 77 1.36 26.13 4.39
N ARG A 78 0.03 26.08 4.30
CA ARG A 78 -0.84 27.09 4.92
C ARG A 78 -2.07 26.46 5.55
N VAL A 79 -2.39 26.81 6.78
CA VAL A 79 -3.66 26.46 7.41
C VAL A 79 -4.73 27.51 7.08
N LEU A 80 -5.89 27.01 6.65
CA LEU A 80 -7.05 27.81 6.25
C LEU A 80 -8.06 28.02 7.39
N GLY A 81 -7.86 27.34 8.53
CA GLY A 81 -8.63 27.49 9.78
C GLY A 81 -9.53 26.29 10.13
N PRO A 82 -10.19 26.32 11.31
CA PRO A 82 -11.19 25.34 11.71
C PRO A 82 -12.45 25.53 10.85
N ALA A 83 -12.89 24.45 10.21
CA ALA A 83 -13.74 24.52 9.04
C ALA A 83 -15.22 24.78 9.37
N ASN A 84 -15.61 26.05 9.49
CA ASN A 84 -17.02 26.45 9.44
C ASN A 84 -17.44 27.00 8.06
N ARG A 85 -16.58 26.89 7.03
CA ARG A 85 -16.94 27.30 5.66
C ARG A 85 -16.98 26.08 4.73
N TRP A 86 -18.15 25.45 4.72
CA TRP A 86 -18.71 24.63 3.66
C TRP A 86 -17.92 24.58 2.33
N LEU A 87 -17.20 23.49 2.06
CA LEU A 87 -16.75 23.05 0.73
C LEU A 87 -17.91 22.38 -0.06
N ARG A 88 -19.14 22.91 0.03
CA ARG A 88 -20.37 22.20 -0.39
C ARG A 88 -20.62 22.08 -1.90
N SER A 89 -19.70 22.51 -2.76
CA SER A 89 -19.92 22.41 -4.21
C SER A 89 -18.63 22.27 -5.02
N TRP A 90 -17.89 21.20 -4.79
CA TRP A 90 -16.94 20.72 -5.80
C TRP A 90 -17.57 19.53 -6.53
N ARG A 91 -18.38 19.82 -7.55
CA ARG A 91 -18.62 18.83 -8.62
C ARG A 91 -17.35 18.78 -9.46
N VAL A 92 -16.43 17.89 -9.11
CA VAL A 92 -15.35 17.53 -10.04
C VAL A 92 -16.02 16.68 -11.10
N ASN A 93 -16.26 17.26 -12.27
CA ASN A 93 -16.56 16.48 -13.46
C ASN A 93 -15.28 15.71 -13.80
N PHE A 94 -15.18 14.48 -13.32
CA PHE A 94 -14.16 13.56 -13.80
C PHE A 94 -14.43 13.36 -15.29
N ARG A 95 -13.53 13.88 -16.13
CA ARG A 95 -13.47 13.49 -17.54
C ARG A 95 -12.40 12.42 -17.65
N PRO A 96 -12.73 11.20 -18.12
CA PRO A 96 -11.72 10.24 -18.53
C PRO A 96 -10.73 10.93 -19.48
N GLY A 97 -9.43 10.71 -19.28
CA GLY A 97 -8.37 11.23 -20.17
C GLY A 97 -7.62 12.49 -19.72
N GLN A 98 -7.92 13.10 -18.56
CA GLN A 98 -7.03 14.10 -17.94
C GLN A 98 -6.22 13.51 -16.79
N THR A 99 -5.15 12.79 -17.11
CA THR A 99 -4.06 12.50 -16.16
C THR A 99 -3.19 13.75 -16.00
N ARG A 100 -3.62 14.69 -15.17
CA ARG A 100 -2.68 15.68 -14.61
C ARG A 100 -3.20 16.28 -13.31
N THR A 101 -2.33 16.21 -12.30
CA THR A 101 -2.46 16.69 -10.91
C THR A 101 -3.19 15.78 -9.92
N SER A 102 -2.78 14.51 -9.82
CA SER A 102 -2.73 13.92 -8.47
C SER A 102 -1.43 14.42 -7.84
N SER A 103 -1.52 15.40 -6.95
CA SER A 103 -0.37 15.67 -6.09
C SER A 103 -0.07 14.40 -5.30
N ASP A 104 1.14 13.88 -5.41
CA ASP A 104 1.59 12.68 -4.69
C ASP A 104 1.86 12.96 -3.20
N VAL A 105 1.10 13.87 -2.58
CA VAL A 105 1.22 14.19 -1.15
C VAL A 105 1.07 12.91 -0.34
N ARG A 106 1.97 12.71 0.62
CA ARG A 106 1.95 11.60 1.57
C ARG A 106 1.76 12.10 2.98
N LEU A 107 0.97 11.35 3.75
CA LEU A 107 0.62 11.67 5.14
C LEU A 107 1.14 10.60 6.09
N GLY A 108 1.50 10.99 7.30
CA GLY A 108 1.79 10.09 8.42
C GLY A 108 1.67 10.81 9.75
N PHE A 109 1.44 10.05 10.82
CA PHE A 109 1.39 10.58 12.19
C PHE A 109 2.48 9.98 13.05
N ASP A 110 2.90 10.74 14.07
CA ASP A 110 3.65 10.22 15.20
C ASP A 110 2.76 9.99 16.43
N ALA A 111 3.36 9.50 17.52
CA ALA A 111 2.63 9.18 18.75
C ALA A 111 2.14 10.42 19.51
N GLU A 112 2.70 11.60 19.24
CA GLU A 112 2.21 12.86 19.78
C GLU A 112 1.01 13.43 18.98
N GLY A 113 0.59 12.75 17.91
CA GLY A 113 -0.51 13.20 17.05
C GLY A 113 -0.12 14.31 16.08
N ARG A 114 1.18 14.55 15.88
CA ARG A 114 1.65 15.51 14.88
C ARG A 114 1.52 14.88 13.51
N LEU A 115 0.99 15.65 12.56
CA LEU A 115 0.82 15.26 11.17
C LEU A 115 2.05 15.66 10.37
N HIS A 116 2.69 14.70 9.73
CA HIS A 116 3.76 14.91 8.75
C HIS A 116 3.19 14.82 7.34
N VAL A 117 3.44 15.86 6.55
CA VAL A 117 2.97 16.01 5.18
C VAL A 117 4.18 16.11 4.26
N LEU A 118 4.42 15.10 3.44
CA LEU A 118 5.43 15.13 2.39
C LEU A 118 4.83 15.73 1.12
N ASP A 119 5.33 16.89 0.71
CA ASP A 119 5.01 17.50 -0.57
C ASP A 119 6.08 17.13 -1.62
N PRO A 120 5.76 16.27 -2.60
CA PRO A 120 6.70 15.88 -3.64
C PRO A 120 6.97 17.01 -4.65
N GLY A 121 6.12 18.04 -4.72
CA GLY A 121 6.32 19.19 -5.59
C GLY A 121 7.48 20.09 -5.13
N THR A 122 7.62 20.23 -3.81
CA THR A 122 8.68 21.03 -3.19
C THR A 122 9.78 20.21 -2.52
N TRP A 123 9.60 18.88 -2.42
CA TRP A 123 10.48 17.96 -1.69
C TRP A 123 10.70 18.41 -0.24
N ARG A 124 9.60 18.78 0.42
CA ARG A 124 9.59 19.21 1.81
C ARG A 124 8.65 18.35 2.63
N VAL A 125 9.00 18.21 3.90
CA VAL A 125 8.12 17.67 4.93
C VAL A 125 7.67 18.81 5.82
N TYR A 126 6.36 18.94 5.97
CA TYR A 126 5.72 19.86 6.90
C TYR A 126 5.23 19.07 8.11
N VAL A 127 5.52 19.53 9.33
CA VAL A 127 5.04 18.91 10.56
C VAL A 127 4.13 19.86 11.29
N VAL A 128 2.90 19.41 11.54
CA VAL A 128 1.79 20.25 12.02
C VAL A 128 1.14 19.58 13.23
N ASP A 129 0.82 20.35 14.26
CA ASP A 129 0.06 19.83 15.41
C ASP A 129 -1.44 19.64 15.08
N PRO A 130 -2.22 18.95 15.93
CA PRO A 130 -3.67 18.79 15.73
C PRO A 130 -4.46 20.11 15.67
N GLU A 131 -3.92 21.19 16.21
CA GLU A 131 -4.49 22.54 16.19
C GLU A 131 -4.23 23.27 14.85
N GLY A 132 -3.38 22.72 13.98
CA GLY A 132 -3.03 23.30 12.69
C GLY A 132 -1.82 24.24 12.75
N THR A 133 -1.08 24.29 13.85
CA THR A 133 0.16 25.06 13.95
C THR A 133 1.27 24.33 13.22
N LEU A 134 1.92 25.00 12.26
CA LEU A 134 3.15 24.49 11.66
C LEU A 134 4.26 24.53 12.72
N LEU A 135 4.70 23.34 13.15
CA LEU A 135 5.76 23.20 14.15
C LEU A 135 7.15 23.32 13.51
N ARG A 136 7.32 22.73 12.32
CA ARG A 136 8.57 22.76 11.56
C ARG A 136 8.35 22.38 10.10
N GLU A 137 9.30 22.76 9.27
CA GLU A 137 9.45 22.30 7.89
C GLU A 137 10.91 22.01 7.59
N PHE A 138 11.18 21.01 6.77
CA PHE A 138 12.54 20.69 6.34
C PHE A 138 12.56 20.09 4.95
N GLY A 139 13.67 20.32 4.24
CA GLY A 139 13.89 19.79 2.90
C GLY A 139 14.34 18.33 2.95
N VAL A 140 13.76 17.49 2.11
CA VAL A 140 14.18 16.11 1.91
C VAL A 140 14.83 15.99 0.53
N ALA A 141 16.16 16.00 0.49
CA ALA A 141 16.89 16.00 -0.76
C ALA A 141 16.79 14.65 -1.50
N ALA A 142 16.35 14.69 -2.75
CA ALA A 142 16.77 13.71 -3.76
C ALA A 142 18.22 14.04 -4.16
N ARG A 143 19.10 13.04 -4.25
CA ARG A 143 20.50 13.19 -4.65
C ARG A 143 20.55 13.84 -6.04
N GLU A 144 20.81 15.15 -6.07
CA GLU A 144 20.93 15.97 -7.27
C GLU A 144 19.70 15.95 -8.18
N ALA A 145 18.88 17.01 -8.05
CA ALA A 145 17.84 17.43 -8.97
C ALA A 145 17.99 16.85 -10.39
N ARG A 146 17.32 15.72 -10.67
CA ARG A 146 17.09 15.32 -12.06
C ARG A 146 16.31 16.46 -12.69
N ARG A 147 16.98 17.12 -13.63
CA ARG A 147 16.61 18.39 -14.26
C ARG A 147 15.30 18.35 -15.04
N ASP A 148 14.66 17.17 -15.11
CA ASP A 148 13.38 16.97 -15.76
C ASP A 148 12.31 16.62 -14.72
N ARG A 149 11.51 17.63 -14.36
CA ARG A 149 10.32 17.52 -13.49
C ARG A 149 9.27 16.52 -14.01
N ARG A 150 9.46 15.94 -15.20
CA ARG A 150 8.57 14.95 -15.82
C ARG A 150 8.71 13.54 -15.25
N SER A 151 9.70 13.27 -14.40
CA SER A 151 9.97 11.94 -13.83
C SER A 151 10.20 11.98 -12.31
N SER A 152 9.44 12.78 -11.57
CA SER A 152 9.40 12.64 -10.10
C SER A 152 8.84 11.26 -9.77
N ALA A 153 9.72 10.31 -9.44
CA ALA A 153 9.28 9.02 -8.96
C ALA A 153 8.55 9.24 -7.61
N PRO A 154 7.49 8.47 -7.30
CA PRO A 154 6.72 8.68 -6.09
C PRO A 154 7.63 8.51 -4.86
N ALA A 155 7.79 9.58 -4.08
CA ALA A 155 8.46 9.53 -2.80
C ALA A 155 7.55 8.82 -1.78
N ARG A 156 8.16 7.95 -0.99
CA ARG A 156 7.49 7.19 0.08
C ARG A 156 7.80 7.85 1.41
N LEU A 157 6.78 8.00 2.27
CA LEU A 157 6.91 8.56 3.62
C LEU A 157 6.62 7.46 4.65
N GLY A 158 7.53 7.29 5.61
CA GLY A 158 7.30 6.59 6.86
C GLY A 158 7.51 7.54 8.02
N VAL A 159 6.63 7.49 9.02
CA VAL A 159 6.76 8.25 10.25
C VAL A 159 6.89 7.26 11.40
N GLY A 160 7.94 7.42 12.19
CA GLY A 160 8.15 6.71 13.43
C GLY A 160 7.25 7.26 14.55
N PRO A 161 6.98 6.48 15.61
CA PRO A 161 6.17 6.93 16.72
C PRO A 161 6.86 8.04 17.51
N ASP A 162 8.19 8.13 17.44
CA ASP A 162 9.02 9.20 17.98
C ASP A 162 9.02 10.48 17.14
N GLY A 163 8.41 10.46 15.95
CA GLY A 163 8.38 11.58 15.00
C GLY A 163 9.59 11.66 14.08
N SER A 164 10.46 10.65 14.07
CA SER A 164 11.49 10.48 13.05
C SER A 164 10.85 10.15 11.69
N VAL A 165 11.51 10.55 10.61
CA VAL A 165 10.94 10.52 9.27
C VAL A 165 11.82 9.73 8.33
N LEU A 166 11.20 8.81 7.59
CA LEU A 166 11.84 7.99 6.59
C LEU A 166 11.30 8.35 5.22
N VAL A 167 12.19 8.75 4.32
CA VAL A 167 11.86 9.04 2.92
C VAL A 167 12.62 8.12 2.00
N CYS A 168 11.91 7.33 1.20
CA CYS A 168 12.50 6.49 0.17
C CYS A 168 12.10 6.99 -1.22
N GLU A 169 13.08 7.13 -2.09
CA GLU A 169 12.88 7.51 -3.49
C GLU A 169 13.09 6.28 -4.38
N TYR A 170 12.09 5.96 -5.21
CA TYR A 170 12.09 4.76 -6.05
C TYR A 170 13.30 4.69 -7.01
N ALA A 171 13.71 5.83 -7.57
CA ALA A 171 14.79 5.88 -8.57
C ALA A 171 16.20 5.98 -7.96
N ALA A 172 16.30 6.25 -6.66
CA ALA A 172 17.58 6.49 -6.00
C ALA A 172 18.19 5.23 -5.36
N GLU A 173 17.45 4.11 -5.33
CA GLU A 173 17.80 2.87 -4.61
C GLU A 173 18.24 3.14 -3.15
N GLU A 174 17.80 4.25 -2.55
CA GLU A 174 18.25 4.74 -1.25
C GLU A 174 17.07 5.27 -0.44
N CYS A 175 17.10 4.98 0.86
CA CYS A 175 16.17 5.49 1.85
C CYS A 175 16.91 6.40 2.83
N ARG A 176 16.32 7.54 3.18
CA ARG A 176 16.91 8.53 4.10
C ARG A 176 16.10 8.62 5.37
N VAL A 177 16.79 8.54 6.51
CA VAL A 177 16.21 8.70 7.85
C VAL A 177 16.56 10.09 8.36
N TYR A 178 15.55 10.84 8.74
CA TYR A 178 15.60 12.17 9.31
C TYR A 178 15.20 12.12 10.77
N SER A 179 15.91 12.89 11.60
CA SER A 179 15.63 13.05 13.02
C SER A 179 14.28 13.72 13.25
N THR A 180 13.86 13.76 14.50
CA THR A 180 12.69 14.54 14.93
C THR A 180 12.82 16.03 14.62
N GLU A 181 14.04 16.55 14.52
CA GLU A 181 14.32 17.96 14.17
C GLU A 181 14.41 18.19 12.65
N GLY A 182 14.30 17.13 11.83
CA GLY A 182 14.39 17.23 10.37
C GLY A 182 15.83 17.20 9.82
N GLU A 183 16.80 16.87 10.67
CA GLU A 183 18.20 16.68 10.26
C GLU A 183 18.41 15.29 9.67
N LEU A 184 19.15 15.19 8.55
CA LEU A 184 19.49 13.89 7.97
C LEU A 184 20.44 13.13 8.89
N GLU A 185 19.98 12.03 9.48
CA GLU A 185 20.80 11.20 10.38
C GLU A 185 21.62 10.18 9.60
N ARG A 186 20.96 9.50 8.64
CA ARG A 186 21.60 8.49 7.80
C ARG A 186 20.88 8.28 6.48
N ALA A 187 21.65 7.86 5.49
CA ALA A 187 21.15 7.33 4.24
C ALA A 187 21.50 5.84 4.17
N VAL A 188 20.52 5.02 3.87
CA VAL A 188 20.64 3.57 3.84
C VAL A 188 20.36 3.12 2.41
N GLY A 189 21.31 2.41 1.82
CA GLY A 189 21.09 1.71 0.55
C GLY A 189 19.89 0.79 0.74
N SER A 190 18.84 1.01 -0.03
CA SER A 190 17.54 0.41 0.22
C SER A 190 17.51 -1.10 -0.07
N GLY A 191 18.55 -1.62 -0.74
CA GLY A 191 18.64 -3.01 -1.17
C GLY A 191 17.65 -3.37 -2.29
N TYR A 192 16.78 -2.44 -2.68
CA TYR A 192 15.82 -2.63 -3.74
C TYR A 192 16.48 -2.42 -5.10
N HIS A 193 16.65 -3.51 -5.85
CA HIS A 193 16.81 -3.39 -7.28
C HIS A 193 15.42 -3.23 -7.89
N ALA A 194 15.17 -2.07 -8.49
CA ALA A 194 14.03 -1.89 -9.40
C ALA A 194 14.29 -2.74 -10.66
N GLY A 195 14.09 -4.05 -10.54
CA GLY A 195 14.03 -4.95 -11.68
C GLY A 195 12.84 -4.56 -12.57
N PRO A 196 12.80 -5.02 -13.83
CA PRO A 196 11.71 -4.72 -14.78
C PRO A 196 10.31 -5.17 -14.32
N ALA A 197 10.22 -5.89 -13.19
CA ALA A 197 8.98 -6.38 -12.60
C ALA A 197 8.24 -5.37 -11.69
N GLY A 198 8.85 -4.21 -11.36
CA GLY A 198 8.17 -3.10 -10.69
C GLY A 198 7.72 -3.38 -9.25
N ILE A 199 8.15 -2.56 -8.28
CA ILE A 199 7.51 -2.58 -6.95
C ILE A 199 6.15 -1.91 -7.10
N THR A 200 5.10 -2.71 -7.16
CA THR A 200 3.75 -2.22 -7.47
C THR A 200 3.05 -1.56 -6.31
N ASP A 201 3.50 -1.68 -5.04
CA ASP A 201 2.86 -0.85 -4.03
C ASP A 201 3.57 -0.54 -2.69
N HIS A 202 3.16 0.63 -2.22
CA HIS A 202 3.42 1.47 -1.05
C HIS A 202 4.24 1.00 0.19
N PHE A 203 4.94 1.97 0.79
CA PHE A 203 5.53 1.95 2.12
C PHE A 203 4.45 1.82 3.22
N ARG A 204 4.63 0.92 4.18
CA ARG A 204 3.79 0.86 5.40
C ARG A 204 4.66 0.99 6.64
N SER A 205 4.51 2.10 7.37
CA SER A 205 5.16 2.24 8.68
C SER A 205 4.55 1.21 9.61
N ALA A 206 5.37 0.36 10.23
CA ALA A 206 4.95 -0.50 11.34
C ALA A 206 4.69 0.30 12.63
N ARG A 207 4.44 1.61 12.50
CA ARG A 207 4.60 2.62 13.56
C ARG A 207 5.97 2.45 14.20
N SER A 208 6.97 2.28 13.34
CA SER A 208 8.38 2.11 13.64
C SER A 208 9.17 2.88 12.59
N SER A 209 10.19 3.60 13.02
CA SER A 209 11.09 4.36 12.15
C SER A 209 12.08 3.49 11.38
N THR A 210 12.25 2.23 11.78
CA THR A 210 13.26 1.34 11.22
C THR A 210 12.67 0.17 10.46
N ALA A 211 11.42 -0.24 10.73
CA ALA A 211 10.78 -1.35 10.05
C ALA A 211 9.61 -0.88 9.17
N PHE A 212 9.60 -1.33 7.93
CA PHE A 212 8.51 -1.09 7.00
C PHE A 212 8.20 -2.34 6.19
N PHE A 213 7.00 -2.39 5.62
CA PHE A 213 6.58 -3.47 4.76
C PHE A 213 6.55 -3.04 3.29
N THR A 214 6.93 -3.95 2.39
CA THR A 214 6.88 -3.78 0.94
C THR A 214 6.24 -4.98 0.27
N LEU A 215 5.66 -4.73 -0.90
CA LEU A 215 5.17 -5.76 -1.80
C LEU A 215 6.17 -5.97 -2.93
N LEU A 216 6.70 -7.18 -3.08
CA LEU A 216 7.51 -7.54 -4.24
C LEU A 216 6.74 -8.54 -5.12
N ASP A 217 6.74 -8.31 -6.44
CA ASP A 217 6.39 -9.32 -7.43
C ASP A 217 7.64 -9.71 -8.25
N PRO A 218 8.46 -10.69 -7.79
CA PRO A 218 9.66 -11.11 -8.50
C PRO A 218 9.37 -12.03 -9.70
N GLY A 219 8.14 -12.05 -10.24
CA GLY A 219 7.79 -12.85 -11.42
C GLY A 219 6.71 -13.91 -11.17
N GLY A 220 5.74 -13.64 -10.30
CA GLY A 220 4.54 -14.45 -10.18
C GLY A 220 3.99 -14.66 -8.77
N ALA A 221 4.78 -14.42 -7.72
CA ALA A 221 4.36 -14.63 -6.33
C ALA A 221 4.48 -13.32 -5.56
N TRP A 222 3.37 -12.80 -5.06
CA TRP A 222 3.38 -11.54 -4.34
C TRP A 222 3.88 -11.81 -2.92
N VAL A 223 4.99 -11.19 -2.54
CA VAL A 223 5.60 -11.38 -1.22
C VAL A 223 5.41 -10.13 -0.40
N ILE A 224 4.83 -10.28 0.79
CA ILE A 224 4.91 -9.23 1.83
C ILE A 224 6.27 -9.38 2.48
N GLU A 225 7.12 -8.40 2.22
CA GLU A 225 8.45 -8.31 2.82
C GLU A 225 8.42 -7.30 3.95
N ARG A 226 9.20 -7.58 5.01
CA ARG A 226 9.54 -6.60 6.03
C ARG A 226 10.99 -6.23 5.87
N THR A 227 11.23 -4.93 5.77
CA THR A 227 12.57 -4.37 5.67
C THR A 227 12.87 -3.60 6.94
N VAL A 228 13.98 -3.96 7.59
CA VAL A 228 14.52 -3.27 8.75
C VAL A 228 15.77 -2.51 8.33
N LEU A 229 15.78 -1.19 8.55
CA LEU A 229 16.95 -0.35 8.33
C LEU A 229 17.91 -0.47 9.51
N ALA A 230 19.07 -1.07 9.25
CA ALA A 230 20.19 -1.17 10.17
C ALA A 230 21.28 -0.15 9.80
N ASP A 231 22.26 0.05 10.69
CA ASP A 231 23.30 1.08 10.51
C ASP A 231 24.18 0.85 9.27
N ALA A 232 24.30 -0.39 8.80
CA ALA A 232 25.14 -0.76 7.65
C ALA A 232 24.35 -1.06 6.36
N GLY A 233 23.02 -1.03 6.37
CA GLY A 233 22.19 -1.44 5.23
C GLY A 233 20.74 -1.73 5.58
N ALA A 234 20.00 -2.27 4.62
CA ALA A 234 18.64 -2.74 4.82
C ALA A 234 18.61 -4.27 4.90
N GLU A 235 17.94 -4.82 5.92
CA GLU A 235 17.68 -6.25 6.05
C GLU A 235 16.24 -6.56 5.67
N THR A 236 16.05 -7.31 4.59
CA THR A 236 14.72 -7.67 4.07
C THR A 236 14.39 -9.12 4.38
N THR A 237 13.22 -9.37 4.96
CA THR A 237 12.70 -10.70 5.27
C THR A 237 11.32 -10.89 4.63
N GLY A 238 11.16 -11.92 3.79
CA GLY A 238 9.85 -12.32 3.27
C GLY A 238 9.01 -12.93 4.39
N LEU A 239 7.84 -12.34 4.67
CA LEU A 239 6.96 -12.76 5.78
C LEU A 239 5.78 -13.60 5.30
N ALA A 240 5.26 -13.33 4.10
CA ALA A 240 4.16 -14.09 3.55
C ALA A 240 4.29 -14.19 2.03
N ASN A 241 4.12 -15.42 1.51
CA ASN A 241 3.86 -15.65 0.10
C ASN A 241 2.35 -15.60 -0.10
N VAL A 242 1.91 -14.62 -0.84
CA VAL A 242 0.52 -14.23 -0.92
C VAL A 242 0.08 -14.37 -2.38
N TRP A 243 -0.94 -15.21 -2.59
CA TRP A 243 -1.63 -15.50 -3.86
C TRP A 243 -0.88 -15.30 -5.19
N SER A 244 -0.69 -16.40 -5.94
CA SER A 244 -0.36 -16.35 -7.37
C SER A 244 -1.62 -16.64 -8.18
N PRO A 245 -2.08 -15.75 -9.08
CA PRO A 245 -3.15 -16.10 -10.01
C PRO A 245 -2.71 -17.30 -10.85
N PRO A 246 -3.59 -18.30 -11.08
CA PRO A 246 -3.24 -19.45 -11.90
C PRO A 246 -3.00 -19.03 -13.37
N GLU A 247 -1.99 -19.63 -13.99
CA GLU A 247 -1.61 -19.48 -15.40
C GLU A 247 -1.42 -18.03 -15.90
N ARG A 248 -0.28 -17.41 -15.54
CA ARG A 248 0.21 -16.26 -16.30
C ARG A 248 0.71 -16.72 -17.68
N PRO A 249 0.28 -16.09 -18.79
CA PRO A 249 0.98 -16.23 -20.07
C PRO A 249 2.47 -15.89 -19.89
N ARG A 250 3.37 -16.61 -20.57
CA ARG A 250 4.81 -16.32 -20.50
C ARG A 250 5.07 -14.86 -20.92
N GLY A 251 5.67 -14.06 -20.03
CA GLY A 251 6.00 -12.64 -20.28
C GLY A 251 4.96 -11.64 -19.75
N ALA A 252 3.88 -12.11 -19.12
CA ALA A 252 2.85 -11.29 -18.52
C ALA A 252 3.34 -10.63 -17.21
N GLY A 253 3.24 -9.29 -17.13
CA GLY A 253 3.48 -8.54 -15.90
C GLY A 253 2.42 -8.85 -14.84
N GLY A 254 2.74 -8.69 -13.56
CA GLY A 254 1.80 -9.00 -12.48
C GLY A 254 0.82 -7.89 -12.09
N SER A 255 0.79 -6.80 -12.85
CA SER A 255 -0.03 -5.63 -12.56
C SER A 255 -1.39 -5.69 -13.25
N GLU A 256 -2.38 -5.04 -12.64
CA GLU A 256 -3.69 -4.79 -13.24
C GLU A 256 -3.55 -3.99 -14.55
N GLY A 257 -2.63 -3.02 -14.59
CA GLY A 257 -2.29 -2.23 -15.78
C GLY A 257 -1.15 -2.81 -16.63
N SER A 258 -0.99 -2.28 -17.84
CA SER A 258 0.12 -2.61 -18.73
C SER A 258 1.44 -2.03 -18.23
N THR A 259 2.54 -2.76 -18.40
CA THR A 259 3.90 -2.29 -18.07
C THR A 259 4.65 -1.95 -19.35
N MET A 260 5.22 -0.75 -19.45
CA MET A 260 5.94 -0.28 -20.64
C MET A 260 7.43 -0.11 -20.34
N SER A 261 8.28 -0.76 -21.13
CA SER A 261 9.73 -0.57 -21.15
C SER A 261 10.14 0.17 -22.43
N ILE A 262 10.95 1.21 -22.27
CA ILE A 262 11.43 2.05 -23.38
C ILE A 262 12.94 2.04 -23.36
N VAL A 263 13.54 1.63 -24.48
CA VAL A 263 14.98 1.62 -24.69
C VAL A 263 15.32 2.57 -25.83
N THR A 264 16.08 3.61 -25.54
CA THR A 264 16.66 4.48 -26.55
C THR A 264 17.99 3.91 -27.03
N ARG A 265 18.22 3.97 -28.34
CA ARG A 265 19.51 3.54 -28.91
C ARG A 265 20.57 4.63 -28.69
N PRO A 266 21.78 4.29 -28.22
CA PRO A 266 22.85 5.28 -27.98
C PRO A 266 23.26 6.05 -29.25
N ASP A 267 23.17 5.39 -30.40
CA ASP A 267 23.52 5.88 -31.73
C ASP A 267 22.39 6.62 -32.45
N SER A 268 21.17 6.56 -31.93
CA SER A 268 20.01 7.26 -32.49
C SER A 268 19.02 7.61 -31.37
N PRO A 269 19.29 8.70 -30.62
CA PRO A 269 18.52 9.07 -29.42
C PRO A 269 17.06 9.42 -29.71
N ASP A 270 16.74 9.72 -30.98
CA ASP A 270 15.36 9.97 -31.43
C ASP A 270 14.59 8.68 -31.72
N SER A 271 15.26 7.52 -31.80
CA SER A 271 14.64 6.21 -32.02
C SER A 271 14.44 5.46 -30.70
N VAL A 272 13.20 5.03 -30.46
CA VAL A 272 12.83 4.22 -29.28
C VAL A 272 12.45 2.81 -29.70
N THR A 273 12.91 1.83 -28.93
CA THR A 273 12.33 0.49 -28.90
C THR A 273 11.40 0.43 -27.70
N VAL A 274 10.14 0.07 -27.94
CA VAL A 274 9.13 -0.01 -26.89
C VAL A 274 8.67 -1.45 -26.78
N THR A 275 8.64 -1.96 -25.55
CA THR A 275 8.00 -3.24 -25.23
C THR A 275 6.91 -2.95 -24.21
N VAL A 276 5.69 -3.37 -24.50
CA VAL A 276 4.56 -3.22 -23.58
C VAL A 276 4.07 -4.62 -23.22
N SER A 277 4.11 -4.95 -21.93
CA SER A 277 3.46 -6.15 -21.41
C SER A 277 1.96 -5.87 -21.24
N PRO A 278 1.07 -6.73 -21.76
CA PRO A 278 -0.37 -6.61 -21.53
C PRO A 278 -0.71 -6.57 -20.03
N GLY A 279 -1.71 -5.74 -19.69
CA GLY A 279 -2.27 -5.66 -18.35
C GLY A 279 -3.28 -6.77 -18.06
N HIS A 280 -3.69 -6.87 -16.79
CA HIS A 280 -4.68 -7.82 -16.31
C HIS A 280 -5.82 -7.11 -15.57
N PRO A 281 -6.77 -6.46 -16.27
CA PRO A 281 -7.85 -5.75 -15.60
C PRO A 281 -8.66 -6.65 -14.65
N PHE A 282 -9.06 -6.09 -13.51
CA PHE A 282 -9.78 -6.78 -12.44
C PHE A 282 -8.99 -7.89 -11.74
N LEU A 283 -7.67 -8.00 -11.98
CA LEU A 283 -6.85 -8.98 -11.29
C LEU A 283 -6.94 -8.75 -9.77
N PRO A 284 -7.19 -9.80 -8.97
CA PRO A 284 -7.29 -9.66 -7.53
C PRO A 284 -5.95 -9.18 -6.97
N MET A 285 -5.98 -8.03 -6.30
CA MET A 285 -4.79 -7.43 -5.72
C MET A 285 -4.63 -7.81 -4.25
N LEU A 286 -3.38 -8.01 -3.83
CA LEU A 286 -3.01 -7.97 -2.43
C LEU A 286 -3.18 -6.57 -1.86
N HIS A 287 -4.05 -6.46 -0.86
CA HIS A 287 -4.14 -5.28 -0.02
C HIS A 287 -3.57 -5.60 1.35
N TYR A 288 -2.74 -4.70 1.90
CA TYR A 288 -2.16 -4.90 3.22
C TYR A 288 -1.88 -3.58 3.94
N ASP A 289 -1.88 -3.65 5.27
CA ASP A 289 -1.45 -2.56 6.14
C ASP A 289 -0.84 -3.07 7.45
N ALA A 290 0.00 -2.25 8.06
CA ALA A 290 0.76 -2.60 9.26
C ALA A 290 -0.03 -2.37 10.55
N LEU A 291 0.00 -3.34 11.46
CA LEU A 291 -0.68 -3.28 12.75
C LEU A 291 0.24 -2.67 13.83
N PRO A 292 -0.32 -2.05 14.89
CA PRO A 292 0.48 -1.42 15.95
C PRO A 292 1.43 -2.39 16.67
N GLY A 293 1.11 -3.68 16.70
CA GLY A 293 1.96 -4.72 17.29
C GLY A 293 3.12 -5.18 16.41
N GLY A 294 3.41 -4.49 15.29
CA GLY A 294 4.44 -4.88 14.31
C GLY A 294 4.04 -6.06 13.41
N GLY A 295 2.81 -6.54 13.53
CA GLY A 295 2.20 -7.48 12.59
C GLY A 295 1.60 -6.74 11.39
N PHE A 296 0.80 -7.44 10.59
CA PHE A 296 0.13 -6.85 9.42
C PHE A 296 -1.21 -7.53 9.15
N ALA A 297 -2.13 -6.77 8.59
CA ALA A 297 -3.39 -7.27 8.05
C ALA A 297 -3.28 -7.32 6.52
N PHE A 298 -3.83 -8.35 5.88
CA PHE A 298 -3.81 -8.46 4.43
C PHE A 298 -5.00 -9.23 3.84
N VAL A 299 -5.28 -8.99 2.56
CA VAL A 299 -6.31 -9.64 1.75
C VAL A 299 -5.70 -10.09 0.43
N ASP A 300 -5.87 -11.36 0.09
CA ASP A 300 -5.20 -12.03 -1.03
C ASP A 300 -6.14 -12.91 -1.86
N SER A 301 -7.41 -12.55 -1.88
CA SER A 301 -8.45 -13.33 -2.55
C SER A 301 -9.46 -12.40 -3.19
N THR A 302 -10.27 -12.94 -4.10
CA THR A 302 -11.44 -12.24 -4.63
C THR A 302 -12.56 -12.09 -3.61
N THR A 303 -12.53 -12.85 -2.51
CA THR A 303 -13.57 -12.85 -1.48
C THR A 303 -13.22 -11.94 -0.30
N TYR A 304 -14.20 -11.70 0.58
CA TYR A 304 -13.95 -10.98 1.83
C TYR A 304 -13.28 -11.90 2.86
N VAL A 305 -11.95 -12.01 2.78
CA VAL A 305 -11.11 -12.75 3.73
C VAL A 305 -9.93 -11.88 4.13
N VAL A 306 -10.00 -11.30 5.31
CA VAL A 306 -8.92 -10.49 5.91
C VAL A 306 -8.12 -11.38 6.86
N LYS A 307 -6.81 -11.46 6.65
CA LYS A 307 -5.89 -12.25 7.47
C LYS A 307 -5.05 -11.32 8.32
N LEU A 308 -4.93 -11.62 9.61
CA LEU A 308 -4.05 -10.91 10.54
C LEU A 308 -2.85 -11.82 10.85
N ALA A 309 -1.67 -11.30 10.57
CA ALA A 309 -0.41 -11.98 10.78
C ALA A 309 0.40 -11.31 11.88
N SER A 310 1.14 -12.13 12.62
CA SER A 310 2.13 -11.70 13.60
C SER A 310 3.38 -11.13 12.89
N PRO A 311 4.29 -10.45 13.60
CA PRO A 311 5.51 -9.88 13.01
C PRO A 311 6.44 -10.90 12.31
N ASP A 312 6.26 -12.19 12.61
CA ASP A 312 6.96 -13.33 12.02
C ASP A 312 6.27 -13.88 10.75
N GLY A 313 5.18 -13.25 10.31
CA GLY A 313 4.39 -13.68 9.15
C GLY A 313 3.32 -14.74 9.45
N ARG A 314 3.24 -15.27 10.68
CA ARG A 314 2.25 -16.30 11.00
C ARG A 314 0.84 -15.72 11.13
N VAL A 315 -0.06 -16.16 10.26
CA VAL A 315 -1.50 -15.84 10.36
C VAL A 315 -2.07 -16.45 11.64
N HIS A 316 -2.56 -15.61 12.54
CA HIS A 316 -3.16 -16.01 13.82
C HIS A 316 -4.67 -15.74 13.88
N ARG A 317 -5.20 -14.91 12.97
CA ARG A 317 -6.64 -14.65 12.87
C ARG A 317 -7.06 -14.48 11.40
N THR A 318 -8.26 -14.95 11.08
CA THR A 318 -8.89 -14.78 9.76
C THR A 318 -10.33 -14.30 9.96
N ILE A 319 -10.65 -13.17 9.34
CA ILE A 319 -11.96 -12.53 9.40
C ILE A 319 -12.63 -12.71 8.05
N ARG A 320 -13.83 -13.25 8.04
CA ARG A 320 -14.57 -13.58 6.80
C ARG A 320 -15.94 -12.95 6.83
N ARG A 321 -16.42 -12.55 5.66
CA ARG A 321 -17.80 -12.10 5.47
C ARG A 321 -18.40 -12.82 4.27
N PRO A 322 -19.66 -13.28 4.33
CA PRO A 322 -20.27 -14.07 3.25
C PRO A 322 -20.72 -13.18 2.09
N LEU A 323 -19.78 -12.43 1.50
CA LEU A 323 -19.99 -11.57 0.34
C LEU A 323 -19.47 -12.27 -0.92
N VAL A 324 -20.24 -12.18 -1.99
CA VAL A 324 -19.95 -12.87 -3.26
C VAL A 324 -19.24 -11.89 -4.21
N PRO A 325 -18.10 -12.27 -4.80
CA PRO A 325 -17.45 -11.49 -5.86
C PRO A 325 -18.40 -11.24 -7.03
N GLN A 326 -18.35 -10.05 -7.63
CA GLN A 326 -19.18 -9.72 -8.78
C GLN A 326 -18.57 -10.31 -10.05
N PRO A 327 -19.31 -11.12 -10.84
CA PRO A 327 -18.84 -11.56 -12.15
C PRO A 327 -18.63 -10.35 -13.08
N ILE A 328 -17.54 -10.35 -13.83
CA ILE A 328 -17.28 -9.34 -14.85
C ILE A 328 -18.17 -9.63 -16.07
N SER A 329 -19.08 -8.71 -16.37
CA SER A 329 -19.96 -8.80 -17.55
C SER A 329 -19.22 -8.41 -18.84
N GLU A 330 -19.78 -8.75 -20.00
CA GLU A 330 -19.23 -8.29 -21.29
C GLU A 330 -19.28 -6.76 -21.41
N GLU A 331 -20.28 -6.10 -20.83
CA GLU A 331 -20.39 -4.65 -20.80
C GLU A 331 -19.25 -4.02 -20.00
N MET A 332 -18.93 -4.58 -18.83
CA MET A 332 -17.79 -4.13 -18.01
C MET A 332 -16.47 -4.32 -18.75
N ARG A 333 -16.26 -5.50 -19.39
CA ARG A 333 -15.06 -5.74 -20.22
C ARG A 333 -14.94 -4.73 -21.36
N ALA A 334 -16.06 -4.41 -22.02
CA ALA A 334 -16.07 -3.46 -23.12
C ALA A 334 -15.84 -2.01 -22.64
N ALA A 335 -16.40 -1.62 -21.50
CA ALA A 335 -16.18 -0.32 -20.89
C ALA A 335 -14.72 -0.11 -20.50
N GLU A 336 -14.16 -1.05 -19.74
CA GLU A 336 -12.76 -1.03 -19.32
C GLU A 336 -11.81 -1.04 -20.53
N ARG A 337 -12.08 -1.85 -21.55
CA ARG A 337 -11.28 -1.85 -22.79
C ARG A 337 -11.30 -0.49 -23.50
N ARG A 338 -12.43 0.21 -23.54
CA ARG A 338 -12.49 1.57 -24.09
C ARG A 338 -11.60 2.52 -23.29
N GLN A 339 -11.65 2.47 -21.96
CA GLN A 339 -10.80 3.31 -21.12
C GLN A 339 -9.32 3.02 -21.33
N LEU A 340 -8.93 1.74 -21.44
CA LEU A 340 -7.55 1.35 -21.71
C LEU A 340 -7.06 1.89 -23.07
N TYR A 341 -7.91 1.90 -24.10
CA TYR A 341 -7.57 2.53 -25.38
C TYR A 341 -7.42 4.05 -25.27
N GLU A 342 -8.33 4.74 -24.59
CA GLU A 342 -8.23 6.19 -24.34
C GLU A 342 -6.96 6.54 -23.55
N GLY A 343 -6.63 5.74 -22.52
CA GLY A 343 -5.40 5.84 -21.75
C GLY A 343 -4.16 5.60 -22.60
N ALA A 344 -4.16 4.58 -23.44
CA ALA A 344 -3.08 4.28 -24.39
C ALA A 344 -2.82 5.45 -25.35
N GLU A 345 -3.88 6.06 -25.90
CA GLU A 345 -3.75 7.26 -26.74
C GLU A 345 -3.19 8.45 -25.95
N SER A 346 -3.69 8.68 -24.74
CA SER A 346 -3.18 9.75 -23.87
C SER A 346 -1.69 9.57 -23.55
N VAL A 347 -1.24 8.35 -23.25
CA VAL A 347 0.18 8.05 -23.01
C VAL A 347 1.01 8.25 -24.28
N ALA A 348 0.58 7.72 -25.42
CA ALA A 348 1.27 7.91 -26.69
C ALA A 348 1.40 9.39 -27.04
N ASN A 349 0.40 10.20 -26.71
CA ASN A 349 0.38 11.63 -26.96
C ASN A 349 1.45 12.44 -26.20
N ASN A 350 2.05 11.85 -25.16
CA ASN A 350 3.17 12.46 -24.43
C ASN A 350 4.53 12.29 -25.14
N PHE A 351 4.60 11.47 -26.19
CA PHE A 351 5.82 11.25 -26.97
C PHE A 351 5.94 12.22 -28.16
N PRO A 352 7.18 12.54 -28.59
CA PRO A 352 7.42 13.28 -29.83
C PRO A 352 6.76 12.61 -31.03
N GLU A 353 6.40 13.40 -32.05
CA GLU A 353 5.66 12.94 -33.22
C GLU A 353 6.29 11.71 -33.90
N GLY A 354 7.61 11.67 -34.04
CA GLY A 354 8.34 10.54 -34.62
C GLY A 354 8.24 9.22 -33.86
N ASN A 355 7.90 9.24 -32.57
CA ASN A 355 7.77 8.06 -31.71
C ASN A 355 6.33 7.74 -31.33
N ARG A 356 5.39 8.69 -31.53
CA ARG A 356 3.98 8.58 -31.15
C ARG A 356 3.30 7.37 -31.79
N GLU A 357 3.57 7.10 -33.06
CA GLU A 357 2.96 5.98 -33.79
C GLU A 357 3.46 4.62 -33.27
N VAL A 358 4.78 4.48 -33.07
CA VAL A 358 5.42 3.26 -32.56
C VAL A 358 4.92 2.94 -31.15
N VAL A 359 4.92 3.92 -30.25
CA VAL A 359 4.42 3.78 -28.88
C VAL A 359 2.92 3.47 -28.87
N GLY A 360 2.14 4.21 -29.67
CA GLY A 360 0.69 4.04 -29.73
C GLY A 360 0.28 2.67 -30.27
N HIS A 361 1.00 2.12 -31.25
CA HIS A 361 0.74 0.77 -31.75
C HIS A 361 1.01 -0.28 -30.68
N ALA A 362 2.19 -0.23 -30.03
CA ALA A 362 2.55 -1.17 -28.98
C ALA A 362 1.56 -1.15 -27.79
N LEU A 363 1.07 0.04 -27.40
CA LEU A 363 0.06 0.17 -26.36
C LEU A 363 -1.30 -0.41 -26.80
N ARG A 364 -1.74 -0.15 -28.04
CA ARG A 364 -3.01 -0.70 -28.56
C ARG A 364 -2.98 -2.22 -28.66
N ASP A 365 -1.85 -2.80 -29.07
CA ASP A 365 -1.67 -4.25 -29.14
C ASP A 365 -1.72 -4.85 -27.73
N ALA A 366 -1.05 -4.23 -26.75
CA ALA A 366 -1.13 -4.66 -25.35
C ALA A 366 -2.57 -4.58 -24.78
N VAL A 367 -3.36 -3.57 -25.17
CA VAL A 367 -4.79 -3.51 -24.79
C VAL A 367 -5.60 -4.60 -25.49
N ALA A 368 -5.30 -4.91 -26.75
CA ALA A 368 -5.96 -6.00 -27.48
C ALA A 368 -5.72 -7.36 -26.79
N GLU A 369 -4.48 -7.60 -26.35
CA GLU A 369 -4.02 -8.82 -25.70
C GLU A 369 -4.30 -8.88 -24.18
N ALA A 370 -4.87 -7.81 -23.59
CA ALA A 370 -5.14 -7.75 -22.16
C ALA A 370 -6.06 -8.89 -21.69
N TYR A 371 -5.71 -9.50 -20.55
CA TYR A 371 -6.47 -10.57 -19.93
C TYR A 371 -7.39 -10.02 -18.84
N PHE A 372 -8.70 -10.20 -18.99
CA PHE A 372 -9.68 -9.74 -18.02
C PHE A 372 -9.99 -10.85 -17.03
N HIS A 373 -9.80 -10.60 -15.74
CA HIS A 373 -10.21 -11.55 -14.71
C HIS A 373 -11.74 -11.74 -14.74
N ASP A 374 -12.21 -12.92 -14.34
CA ASP A 374 -13.63 -13.29 -14.48
C ASP A 374 -14.55 -12.67 -13.42
N GLU A 375 -13.98 -12.27 -12.29
CA GLU A 375 -14.70 -11.67 -11.17
C GLU A 375 -13.92 -10.50 -10.58
N MET A 376 -14.68 -9.50 -10.11
CA MET A 376 -14.17 -8.37 -9.36
C MET A 376 -14.02 -8.76 -7.88
N ALA A 377 -12.84 -8.53 -7.34
CA ALA A 377 -12.58 -8.78 -5.92
C ALA A 377 -13.52 -7.94 -5.03
N VAL A 378 -14.01 -8.54 -3.94
CA VAL A 378 -14.92 -7.89 -2.99
C VAL A 378 -14.22 -6.76 -2.24
N VAL A 379 -12.95 -6.93 -1.88
CA VAL A 379 -12.17 -5.92 -1.17
C VAL A 379 -11.34 -5.12 -2.18
N ARG A 380 -11.41 -3.79 -2.09
CA ARG A 380 -10.68 -2.85 -2.94
C ARG A 380 -9.58 -2.11 -2.19
N ASN A 381 -9.75 -1.88 -0.88
CA ASN A 381 -8.70 -1.30 -0.02
C ASN A 381 -8.80 -1.84 1.41
N LEU A 382 -7.67 -1.83 2.12
CA LEU A 382 -7.54 -2.22 3.52
C LEU A 382 -6.60 -1.24 4.23
N LEU A 383 -7.08 -0.57 5.28
CA LEU A 383 -6.30 0.30 6.14
C LEU A 383 -6.48 -0.10 7.61
N SER A 384 -5.46 0.18 8.41
CA SER A 384 -5.44 0.01 9.85
C SER A 384 -5.46 1.36 10.56
N THR A 385 -6.20 1.44 11.65
CA THR A 385 -6.24 2.63 12.51
C THR A 385 -5.09 2.63 13.51
N TRP A 386 -4.82 3.76 14.15
CA TRP A 386 -3.72 3.88 15.13
C TRP A 386 -3.87 2.97 16.34
N GLU A 387 -5.09 2.55 16.65
CA GLU A 387 -5.42 1.66 17.75
C GLU A 387 -5.50 0.18 17.29
N GLY A 388 -5.39 -0.07 15.98
CA GLY A 388 -5.34 -1.42 15.40
C GLY A 388 -6.68 -1.93 14.87
N GLY A 389 -7.70 -1.08 14.83
CA GLY A 389 -8.92 -1.33 14.07
C GLY A 389 -8.63 -1.40 12.57
N LEU A 390 -9.58 -1.90 11.79
CA LEU A 390 -9.44 -2.03 10.34
C LEU A 390 -10.61 -1.34 9.63
N TRP A 391 -10.29 -0.60 8.58
CA TRP A 391 -11.24 -0.05 7.64
C TRP A 391 -11.06 -0.75 6.29
N VAL A 392 -12.07 -1.50 5.88
CA VAL A 392 -12.03 -2.35 4.69
C VAL A 392 -12.99 -1.77 3.64
N GLN A 393 -12.45 -1.15 2.59
CA GLN A 393 -13.26 -0.65 1.49
C GLN A 393 -13.61 -1.80 0.55
N ARG A 394 -14.91 -2.01 0.34
CA ARG A 394 -15.42 -2.96 -0.63
C ARG A 394 -15.40 -2.36 -2.04
N SER A 395 -15.40 -3.21 -3.06
CA SER A 395 -15.66 -2.80 -4.43
C SER A 395 -17.08 -2.26 -4.57
N GLY A 396 -17.25 -1.20 -5.37
CA GLY A 396 -18.56 -0.65 -5.70
C GLY A 396 -19.21 -1.43 -6.85
N GLU A 397 -20.48 -1.15 -7.14
CA GLU A 397 -21.17 -1.71 -8.31
C GLU A 397 -20.55 -1.23 -9.63
N ASP A 398 -20.09 0.02 -9.63
CA ASP A 398 -19.33 0.64 -10.71
C ASP A 398 -17.82 0.40 -10.48
N PRO A 399 -17.13 -0.38 -11.31
CA PRO A 399 -15.69 -0.62 -11.18
C PRO A 399 -14.86 0.66 -11.28
N ASP A 400 -15.37 1.62 -12.06
CA ASP A 400 -14.76 2.93 -12.32
C ASP A 400 -15.08 3.96 -11.22
N GLY A 401 -16.01 3.60 -10.32
CA GLY A 401 -16.43 4.45 -9.23
C GLY A 401 -15.33 4.69 -8.19
N ASP A 402 -15.58 5.68 -7.33
CA ASP A 402 -14.66 6.04 -6.25
C ASP A 402 -14.43 4.85 -5.28
N GLY A 403 -15.42 3.97 -5.12
CA GLY A 403 -15.34 2.72 -4.37
C GLY A 403 -16.69 2.35 -3.77
N GLY A 404 -16.74 1.20 -3.09
CA GLY A 404 -17.92 0.70 -2.40
C GLY A 404 -17.94 1.05 -0.91
N PRO A 405 -18.87 0.45 -0.14
CA PRO A 405 -19.01 0.66 1.29
C PRO A 405 -17.75 0.27 2.08
N ILE A 406 -17.57 0.93 3.22
CA ILE A 406 -16.41 0.71 4.11
C ILE A 406 -16.87 -0.02 5.36
N ASP A 407 -16.35 -1.22 5.56
CA ASP A 407 -16.58 -1.99 6.78
C ASP A 407 -15.55 -1.57 7.83
N VAL A 408 -16.03 -1.22 9.02
CA VAL A 408 -15.21 -0.85 10.18
C VAL A 408 -15.16 -2.03 11.15
N LEU A 409 -13.95 -2.47 11.48
CA LEU A 409 -13.67 -3.54 12.42
C LEU A 409 -12.88 -2.98 13.60
N ALA A 410 -13.27 -3.34 14.81
CA ALA A 410 -12.53 -3.02 16.02
C ALA A 410 -11.19 -3.79 16.06
N PRO A 411 -10.22 -3.40 16.91
CA PRO A 411 -8.92 -4.08 17.00
C PRO A 411 -8.98 -5.58 17.31
N ASP A 412 -10.05 -6.02 17.97
CA ASP A 412 -10.31 -7.44 18.23
C ASP A 412 -10.94 -8.19 17.05
N GLY A 413 -11.17 -7.52 15.92
CA GLY A 413 -11.78 -8.05 14.71
C GLY A 413 -13.32 -8.04 14.71
N ASN A 414 -13.96 -7.51 15.76
CA ASN A 414 -15.41 -7.40 15.82
C ASN A 414 -15.91 -6.35 14.82
N TYR A 415 -17.02 -6.66 14.15
CA TYR A 415 -17.66 -5.76 13.19
C TYR A 415 -18.41 -4.62 13.89
N VAL A 416 -17.97 -3.39 13.63
CA VAL A 416 -18.55 -2.14 14.16
C VAL A 416 -19.69 -1.65 13.25
N GLY A 417 -19.58 -1.85 11.94
CA GLY A 417 -20.62 -1.49 11.00
C GLY A 417 -20.04 -1.14 9.64
N THR A 418 -20.90 -0.69 8.76
CA THR A 418 -20.56 -0.30 7.39
C THR A 418 -20.96 1.15 7.18
N ILE A 419 -20.01 1.94 6.71
CA ILE A 419 -20.22 3.32 6.32
C ILE A 419 -20.56 3.34 4.83
N ASP A 420 -21.66 4.01 4.47
CA ASP A 420 -21.97 4.31 3.07
C ASP A 420 -21.05 5.45 2.59
N PRO A 421 -20.33 5.30 1.48
CA PRO A 421 -19.44 6.34 0.94
C PRO A 421 -20.20 7.64 0.62
N LYS A 422 -21.52 7.59 0.38
CA LYS A 422 -22.36 8.77 0.19
C LYS A 422 -22.57 9.56 1.49
N ASP A 423 -22.66 8.87 2.62
CA ASP A 423 -22.93 9.46 3.94
C ASP A 423 -21.65 9.96 4.62
N GLY A 424 -20.50 9.35 4.30
CA GLY A 424 -19.19 9.86 4.69
C GLY A 424 -18.76 11.14 3.96
N GLY A 425 -19.45 11.50 2.87
CA GLY A 425 -18.97 12.49 1.91
C GLY A 425 -17.69 12.03 1.19
N ARG A 426 -17.00 12.96 0.51
CA ARG A 426 -15.69 12.68 -0.15
C ARG A 426 -14.60 12.18 0.80
N LEU A 427 -14.81 12.37 2.11
CA LEU A 427 -13.98 11.85 3.20
C LEU A 427 -13.62 10.37 3.05
N LEU A 428 -14.52 9.59 2.44
CA LEU A 428 -14.51 8.14 2.40
C LEU A 428 -14.59 7.57 0.99
N SER A 429 -14.70 8.42 -0.04
CA SER A 429 -14.90 7.92 -1.39
C SER A 429 -13.68 7.15 -1.88
N THR A 430 -12.46 7.45 -1.39
CA THR A 430 -11.26 6.66 -1.69
C THR A 430 -10.39 6.44 -0.45
N LEU A 431 -10.47 5.25 0.18
CA LEU A 431 -9.46 4.78 1.15
C LEU A 431 -8.18 4.37 0.42
N ARG A 432 -7.58 5.31 -0.31
CA ARG A 432 -6.32 5.11 -1.02
C ARG A 432 -5.16 5.37 -0.08
N HIS A 433 -4.23 4.43 -0.01
CA HIS A 433 -3.08 4.54 0.86
C HIS A 433 -2.19 5.75 0.56
N GLY A 434 -1.53 6.27 1.58
CA GLY A 434 -0.70 7.48 1.48
C GLY A 434 -1.49 8.78 1.34
N ARG A 435 -2.76 8.71 0.94
CA ARG A 435 -3.71 9.82 0.91
C ARG A 435 -4.65 9.86 2.10
N VAL A 436 -4.66 8.80 2.91
CA VAL A 436 -5.33 8.72 4.22
C VAL A 436 -4.31 8.23 5.24
N ALA A 437 -4.27 8.85 6.41
CA ALA A 437 -3.47 8.41 7.54
C ALA A 437 -4.32 8.45 8.81
N PHE A 438 -4.22 7.41 9.63
CA PHE A 438 -4.79 7.37 10.98
C PHE A 438 -3.69 7.69 11.98
N GLY A 439 -3.99 8.58 12.92
CA GLY A 439 -3.14 8.98 14.03
C GLY A 439 -3.78 8.68 15.38
N PRO A 440 -3.06 8.90 16.48
CA PRO A 440 -3.55 8.62 17.83
C PRO A 440 -4.81 9.42 18.16
N ASP A 441 -5.56 8.94 19.16
CA ASP A 441 -6.76 9.59 19.69
C ASP A 441 -7.84 9.85 18.63
N GLY A 442 -7.92 8.95 17.65
CA GLY A 442 -8.86 9.01 16.54
C GLY A 442 -8.55 10.09 15.51
N LEU A 443 -7.34 10.64 15.47
CA LEU A 443 -6.95 11.55 14.40
C LEU A 443 -7.00 10.84 13.04
N VAL A 444 -7.53 11.49 12.03
CA VAL A 444 -7.51 11.01 10.64
C VAL A 444 -7.26 12.19 9.71
N ALA A 445 -6.23 12.06 8.87
CA ALA A 445 -5.90 13.05 7.85
C ALA A 445 -6.11 12.44 6.47
N PHE A 446 -6.61 13.25 5.52
CA PHE A 446 -6.73 12.82 4.13
C PHE A 446 -6.49 13.96 3.15
N VAL A 447 -6.09 13.59 1.92
CA VAL A 447 -5.77 14.52 0.84
C VAL A 447 -6.98 14.70 -0.07
N GLU A 448 -7.36 15.96 -0.31
CA GLU A 448 -8.35 16.35 -1.31
C GLU A 448 -7.70 17.19 -2.41
N ASP A 449 -7.81 16.75 -3.66
CA ASP A 449 -7.35 17.55 -4.80
C ASP A 449 -8.47 18.46 -5.29
N ALA A 450 -8.16 19.73 -5.47
CA ALA A 450 -9.04 20.69 -6.11
C ALA A 450 -8.44 21.10 -7.46
N PRO A 451 -9.13 20.82 -8.59
CA PRO A 451 -8.66 21.25 -9.90
C PRO A 451 -8.37 22.75 -9.91
N HIS A 452 -7.15 23.11 -10.33
CA HIS A 452 -6.65 24.48 -10.44
C HIS A 452 -6.40 25.24 -9.13
N GLU A 453 -6.83 24.73 -7.98
CA GLU A 453 -6.64 25.39 -6.68
C GLU A 453 -5.53 24.76 -5.84
N GLY A 454 -5.12 23.53 -6.15
CA GLY A 454 -4.03 22.83 -5.47
C GLY A 454 -4.53 21.67 -4.64
N THR A 455 -3.78 21.34 -3.59
CA THR A 455 -3.96 20.13 -2.80
C THR A 455 -4.25 20.48 -1.36
N PHE A 456 -5.37 20.00 -0.85
CA PHE A 456 -5.79 20.23 0.52
C PHE A 456 -5.55 18.98 1.36
N VAL A 457 -5.19 19.20 2.62
CA VAL A 457 -5.09 18.16 3.64
C VAL A 457 -6.11 18.48 4.71
N VAL A 458 -7.07 17.60 4.91
CA VAL A 458 -8.14 17.77 5.88
C VAL A 458 -7.85 16.90 7.08
N LEU A 459 -7.76 17.50 8.27
CA LEU A 459 -7.60 16.78 9.53
C LEU A 459 -8.94 16.72 10.26
N LYS A 460 -9.33 15.52 10.68
CA LYS A 460 -10.50 15.28 11.51
C LYS A 460 -10.18 14.39 12.71
N ARG A 461 -11.12 14.36 13.66
CA ARG A 461 -11.13 13.46 14.79
C ARG A 461 -12.36 12.56 14.73
N LEU A 462 -12.10 11.26 14.75
CA LEU A 462 -13.11 10.21 14.75
C LEU A 462 -13.70 10.02 16.15
N PRO A 463 -15.00 9.68 16.24
CA PRO A 463 -15.61 9.32 17.52
C PRO A 463 -15.03 7.98 18.03
N PRO A 464 -15.04 7.73 19.34
CA PRO A 464 -14.42 6.54 19.95
C PRO A 464 -14.87 5.20 19.36
N GLU A 465 -16.08 5.11 18.82
CA GLU A 465 -16.64 3.84 18.34
C GLU A 465 -15.96 3.32 17.06
N VAL A 466 -15.24 4.17 16.31
CA VAL A 466 -14.67 3.83 15.00
C VAL A 466 -13.15 4.03 14.93
N ARG A 467 -12.52 4.26 16.09
CA ARG A 467 -11.06 4.39 16.24
C ARG A 467 -10.36 3.04 16.18
#